data_AF-A0A2D8LW39-F1
#
_entry.id   AF-A0A2D8LW39-F1
#
_cell.length_a   1.000
_cell.length_b   1.000
_cell.length_c   1.000
_cell.angle_alpha   90.00
_cell.angle_beta   90.00
_cell.angle_gamma   90.00
#
_symmetry.space_group_name_H-M   'P 1'
#
loop_
_entity.id
_entity.type
_entity.pdbx_description
1 polymer ?
#
loop_
_entity_poly.entity_id
_entity_poly.type
_entity_poly.pdbx_seq_one_letter_code
_entity_poly.pdbx_strand_id
1 'polypeptide(L)'
;MRFFSLARCRSRRSTMRNSIGSSARCGPMSRRCSVLPCASASPADSAVSCFSYLFIYCDARRRRSHRSGKCGLLRRRHQPGTVRLMTSPKLQFIGGGKMAEALLGGMIATGWAAADEIHVVEPSAERRTVLSDAHPSLSIGDAPVAGVDAVLAVKPQIAPEVFPGLAAASVPRLLSIAAGITTAAMEAALPEGTVVVRSMPNTPALVGKGMAAIAPGVHAGDDDLVWATSILSAVGRVVTVAESDLDAVTGVSGSGPAYVFHLAEALTAAGIAQGLSPEVADRLTRQTLLGAATLLSDSGEDPAQLRINVTSPNGTTQAGLEVMYERGFAEVIDAVVAAATARSAELGG
;
A
#
# COMPACT_ATOMS: atom_id res chain seq x y z
N MET A 1 -5.06 52.74 14.93
CA MET A 1 -4.02 53.78 15.08
C MET A 1 -2.77 53.16 15.70
N ARG A 2 -1.76 52.84 14.88
CA ARG A 2 -0.31 52.86 15.18
C ARG A 2 0.44 52.35 13.94
N PHE A 3 1.34 53.19 13.44
CA PHE A 3 2.17 53.07 12.23
C PHE A 3 3.45 52.26 12.50
N PHE A 4 3.91 51.47 11.53
CA PHE A 4 5.32 51.14 11.26
C PHE A 4 5.45 50.88 9.75
N SER A 5 5.74 51.91 8.94
CA SER A 5 7.07 52.40 8.51
C SER A 5 7.90 51.39 7.71
N LEU A 6 7.89 51.60 6.38
CA LEU A 6 8.70 50.99 5.33
C LEU A 6 10.15 51.51 5.37
N ALA A 7 11.13 50.61 5.22
CA ALA A 7 12.49 50.97 4.86
C ALA A 7 12.86 50.40 3.48
N ARG A 8 13.03 51.31 2.51
CA ARG A 8 13.67 51.08 1.21
C ARG A 8 15.18 51.01 1.40
N CYS A 9 15.86 50.10 0.70
CA CYS A 9 17.28 50.25 0.38
C CYS A 9 17.48 50.21 -1.13
N ARG A 10 18.12 51.25 -1.67
CA ARG A 10 18.38 51.48 -3.11
C ARG A 10 19.87 51.30 -3.38
N SER A 11 20.14 50.66 -4.52
CA SER A 11 21.30 50.84 -5.42
C SER A 11 22.68 50.30 -4.99
N ARG A 12 23.29 49.51 -5.88
CA ARG A 12 24.37 49.97 -6.77
C ARG A 12 24.59 48.97 -7.91
N ARG A 13 24.53 49.49 -9.15
CA ARG A 13 25.10 48.86 -10.35
C ARG A 13 26.58 49.22 -10.39
N SER A 14 27.45 48.28 -10.75
CA SER A 14 28.75 48.59 -11.35
C SER A 14 29.05 47.59 -12.46
N THR A 15 29.18 48.13 -13.66
CA THR A 15 29.69 47.56 -14.90
C THR A 15 31.20 47.31 -14.83
N MET A 16 31.70 46.21 -15.41
CA MET A 16 32.99 46.20 -16.10
C MET A 16 33.01 45.17 -17.24
N ARG A 17 33.60 45.60 -18.36
CA ARG A 17 33.83 44.88 -19.62
C ARG A 17 35.32 44.50 -19.74
N ASN A 18 35.55 43.38 -20.45
CA ASN A 18 36.58 43.07 -21.45
C ASN A 18 38.07 42.76 -21.12
N SER A 19 38.54 41.81 -21.96
CA SER A 19 39.88 41.54 -22.55
C SER A 19 40.66 40.37 -21.90
N ILE A 20 40.78 39.19 -22.53
CA ILE A 20 41.55 38.72 -23.72
C ILE A 20 43.04 38.46 -23.45
N GLY A 21 43.45 37.20 -23.73
CA GLY A 21 44.81 36.74 -24.10
C GLY A 21 45.43 35.78 -23.07
N SER A 22 46.15 34.70 -23.38
CA SER A 22 46.45 33.91 -24.59
C SER A 22 47.44 32.80 -24.15
N SER A 23 47.49 31.69 -24.89
CA SER A 23 48.53 30.64 -24.97
C SER A 23 48.50 29.48 -23.96
N ALA A 24 48.92 28.24 -24.26
CA ALA A 24 48.94 27.37 -25.45
C ALA A 24 49.72 26.08 -25.05
N ARG A 25 49.26 24.91 -25.55
CA ARG A 25 49.95 23.62 -25.90
C ARG A 25 49.07 22.40 -25.51
N CYS A 26 48.41 21.73 -26.47
CA CYS A 26 48.84 20.54 -27.25
C CYS A 26 49.11 19.31 -26.35
N GLY A 27 48.38 18.18 -26.30
CA GLY A 27 47.55 17.33 -27.20
C GLY A 27 48.03 15.86 -27.00
N PRO A 28 47.50 14.77 -27.62
CA PRO A 28 46.13 14.42 -28.04
C PRO A 28 45.73 12.92 -27.71
N MET A 29 44.44 12.58 -27.88
CA MET A 29 43.87 11.33 -28.49
C MET A 29 42.38 11.22 -28.11
N SER A 30 41.45 11.73 -28.92
CA SER A 30 40.68 11.00 -29.96
C SER A 30 40.06 9.69 -29.42
N ARG A 31 38.73 9.58 -29.35
CA ARG A 31 37.84 9.36 -30.51
C ARG A 31 36.47 10.04 -30.35
N ARG A 32 36.03 10.65 -31.45
CA ARG A 32 34.66 11.12 -31.71
C ARG A 32 33.78 9.94 -32.12
N CYS A 33 32.51 9.98 -31.75
CA CYS A 33 31.41 9.62 -32.66
C CYS A 33 30.27 10.60 -32.42
N SER A 34 29.89 11.30 -33.49
CA SER A 34 28.79 12.27 -33.54
C SER A 34 27.49 11.62 -34.01
N VAL A 35 26.41 12.26 -33.58
CA VAL A 35 24.97 12.01 -33.71
C VAL A 35 24.46 11.94 -35.16
N LEU A 36 23.41 11.16 -35.41
CA LEU A 36 22.28 11.53 -36.29
C LEU A 36 20.96 10.92 -35.76
N PRO A 37 19.80 11.60 -35.91
CA PRO A 37 18.52 11.22 -35.32
C PRO A 37 17.67 10.36 -36.26
N CYS A 38 16.76 9.55 -35.72
CA CYS A 38 15.67 8.97 -36.49
C CYS A 38 14.36 9.09 -35.70
N ALA A 39 13.32 9.54 -36.40
CA ALA A 39 12.00 9.86 -35.89
C ALA A 39 11.10 8.62 -35.78
N SER A 40 10.07 8.77 -34.94
CA SER A 40 8.76 8.07 -34.90
C SER A 40 8.73 6.54 -34.72
N ALA A 41 8.31 6.10 -33.53
CA ALA A 41 7.15 5.21 -33.32
C ALA A 41 6.97 4.88 -31.82
N SER A 42 5.77 5.14 -31.29
CA SER A 42 5.20 4.49 -30.08
C SER A 42 4.83 3.03 -30.45
N PRO A 43 4.60 2.04 -29.55
CA PRO A 43 3.98 2.20 -28.22
C PRO A 43 4.45 1.27 -27.07
N ALA A 44 3.95 1.59 -25.87
CA ALA A 44 3.55 0.71 -24.76
C ALA A 44 4.56 -0.22 -24.06
N ASP A 45 4.32 -0.33 -22.75
CA ASP A 45 4.75 -1.34 -21.77
C ASP A 45 6.10 -1.22 -21.02
N SER A 46 5.91 -1.21 -19.69
CA SER A 46 6.80 -1.71 -18.63
C SER A 46 8.06 -0.90 -18.27
N ALA A 47 7.91 0.02 -17.31
CA ALA A 47 9.02 0.49 -16.48
C ALA A 47 9.06 -0.32 -15.18
N VAL A 48 9.65 -1.52 -15.23
CA VAL A 48 10.16 -2.19 -14.04
C VAL A 48 11.64 -1.83 -13.91
N SER A 49 11.95 -1.12 -12.83
CA SER A 49 13.30 -0.73 -12.43
C SER A 49 14.21 -1.95 -12.29
N CYS A 50 15.09 -2.15 -13.26
CA CYS A 50 16.08 -3.22 -13.27
C CYS A 50 17.28 -2.80 -12.40
N PHE A 51 17.27 -3.22 -11.13
CA PHE A 51 18.47 -3.19 -10.29
C PHE A 51 19.46 -4.23 -10.80
N SER A 52 20.61 -3.73 -11.28
CA SER A 52 21.69 -4.53 -11.83
C SER A 52 22.49 -5.19 -10.71
N TYR A 53 22.42 -6.52 -10.59
CA TYR A 53 23.44 -7.31 -9.91
C TYR A 53 24.29 -8.04 -10.95
N LEU A 54 25.53 -7.55 -11.07
CA LEU A 54 26.60 -8.08 -11.89
C LEU A 54 27.16 -9.36 -11.24
N PHE A 55 26.68 -10.54 -11.63
CA PHE A 55 27.39 -11.79 -11.37
C PHE A 55 28.25 -12.16 -12.56
N ILE A 56 29.56 -12.00 -12.37
CA ILE A 56 30.61 -12.50 -13.25
C ILE A 56 30.64 -14.02 -13.09
N TYR A 57 30.23 -14.77 -14.13
CA TYR A 57 30.61 -16.17 -14.26
C TYR A 57 31.42 -16.37 -15.55
N CYS A 58 32.60 -16.93 -15.34
CA CYS A 58 33.66 -17.13 -16.30
C CYS A 58 33.29 -18.26 -17.28
N ASP A 59 33.20 -17.93 -18.57
CA ASP A 59 32.98 -18.87 -19.67
C ASP A 59 34.28 -19.63 -20.01
N ALA A 60 34.24 -20.95 -19.95
CA ALA A 60 35.30 -21.84 -20.42
C ALA A 60 34.82 -22.61 -21.65
N ARG A 61 35.25 -22.11 -22.81
CA ARG A 61 35.12 -22.71 -24.15
C ARG A 61 35.51 -24.20 -24.20
N ARG A 62 34.77 -24.99 -24.98
CA ARG A 62 35.35 -25.98 -25.92
C ARG A 62 34.37 -26.32 -27.06
N ARG A 63 34.96 -26.48 -28.27
CA ARG A 63 34.36 -26.59 -29.60
C ARG A 63 34.22 -28.04 -30.08
N ARG A 64 33.31 -28.25 -31.06
CA ARG A 64 33.25 -29.29 -32.13
C ARG A 64 32.95 -30.73 -31.68
N SER A 65 32.29 -31.63 -32.41
CA SER A 65 31.73 -31.71 -33.77
C SER A 65 30.91 -33.01 -33.91
N HIS A 66 29.94 -33.04 -34.84
CA HIS A 66 29.44 -34.18 -35.64
C HIS A 66 29.57 -35.64 -35.13
N ARG A 67 28.45 -36.37 -35.02
CA ARG A 67 27.95 -37.36 -36.03
C ARG A 67 26.71 -38.12 -35.54
N SER A 68 25.93 -38.52 -36.54
CA SER A 68 24.76 -39.39 -36.57
C SER A 68 24.91 -40.72 -35.84
N GLY A 69 23.82 -41.17 -35.20
CA GLY A 69 23.66 -42.55 -34.76
C GLY A 69 22.28 -42.79 -34.16
N LYS A 70 21.33 -43.27 -34.99
CA LYS A 70 20.07 -43.83 -34.53
C LYS A 70 20.38 -45.07 -33.69
N CYS A 71 19.91 -45.10 -32.44
CA CYS A 71 19.75 -46.34 -31.69
C CYS A 71 18.47 -46.24 -30.86
N GLY A 72 17.46 -47.02 -31.26
CA GLY A 72 16.19 -47.11 -30.56
C GLY A 72 16.38 -47.83 -29.24
N LEU A 73 16.04 -47.15 -28.14
CA LEU A 73 15.89 -47.75 -26.82
C LEU A 73 14.49 -47.38 -26.34
N LEU A 74 13.61 -48.39 -26.31
CA LEU A 74 12.34 -48.38 -25.60
C LEU A 74 12.60 -48.15 -24.11
N ARG A 75 12.79 -46.88 -23.71
CA ARG A 75 12.76 -46.48 -22.31
C ARG A 75 11.31 -46.27 -21.91
N ARG A 76 10.77 -47.22 -21.13
CA ARG A 76 9.60 -46.97 -20.29
C ARG A 76 9.88 -45.71 -19.48
N ARG A 77 9.21 -44.61 -19.81
CA ARG A 77 9.16 -43.42 -18.95
C ARG A 77 8.28 -43.76 -17.76
N HIS A 78 8.87 -44.35 -16.74
CA HIS A 78 8.36 -44.16 -15.39
C HIS A 78 8.69 -42.69 -15.06
N GLN A 79 7.70 -41.80 -15.23
CA GLN A 79 7.81 -40.48 -14.63
C GLN A 79 7.90 -40.73 -13.13
N PRO A 80 8.98 -40.31 -12.43
CA PRO A 80 8.88 -40.19 -11.00
C PRO A 80 7.80 -39.14 -10.77
N GLY A 81 6.65 -39.57 -10.26
CA GLY A 81 5.67 -38.65 -9.71
C GLY A 81 6.42 -37.86 -8.65
N THR A 82 6.67 -36.58 -8.92
CA THR A 82 7.12 -35.67 -7.88
C THR A 82 6.02 -35.73 -6.84
N VAL A 83 6.28 -36.44 -5.74
CA VAL A 83 5.49 -36.31 -4.52
C VAL A 83 5.65 -34.84 -4.16
N ARG A 84 4.67 -34.02 -4.54
CA ARG A 84 4.60 -32.64 -4.07
C ARG A 84 4.36 -32.81 -2.59
N LEU A 85 5.44 -32.72 -1.80
CA LEU A 85 5.35 -32.60 -0.35
C LEU A 85 4.30 -31.53 -0.12
N MET A 86 3.17 -31.92 0.45
CA MET A 86 2.14 -30.99 0.86
C MET A 86 2.76 -30.18 1.99
N THR A 87 3.44 -29.09 1.64
CA THR A 87 3.90 -28.09 2.58
C THR A 87 2.67 -27.58 3.29
N SER A 88 2.62 -27.76 4.61
CA SER A 88 1.59 -27.14 5.44
C SER A 88 1.58 -25.63 5.15
N PRO A 89 0.42 -25.00 4.99
CA PRO A 89 0.36 -23.56 4.74
C PRO A 89 1.03 -22.81 5.89
N LYS A 90 1.71 -21.71 5.55
CA LYS A 90 2.34 -20.80 6.52
C LYS A 90 1.33 -19.90 7.21
N LEU A 91 0.25 -19.56 6.50
CA LEU A 91 -0.79 -18.66 6.97
C LEU A 91 -2.13 -19.07 6.38
N GLN A 92 -3.21 -18.88 7.13
CA GLN A 92 -4.56 -19.02 6.63
C GLN A 92 -5.37 -17.74 6.79
N PHE A 93 -6.20 -17.42 5.79
CA PHE A 93 -7.21 -16.36 5.89
C PHE A 93 -8.56 -16.98 6.21
N ILE A 94 -9.22 -16.42 7.22
CA ILE A 94 -10.58 -16.79 7.60
C ILE A 94 -11.51 -15.77 6.97
N GLY A 95 -12.14 -16.16 5.86
CA GLY A 95 -12.91 -15.29 4.98
C GLY A 95 -12.11 -14.87 3.74
N GLY A 96 -12.72 -15.06 2.56
CA GLY A 96 -12.14 -14.75 1.26
C GLY A 96 -12.61 -13.40 0.68
N GLY A 97 -12.90 -12.40 1.52
CA GLY A 97 -13.41 -11.10 1.07
C GLY A 97 -12.40 -10.25 0.29
N LYS A 98 -12.82 -9.05 -0.14
CA LYS A 98 -11.95 -8.12 -0.91
C LYS A 98 -10.67 -7.72 -0.17
N MET A 99 -10.76 -7.51 1.15
CA MET A 99 -9.58 -7.15 1.95
C MET A 99 -8.62 -8.33 2.12
N ALA A 100 -9.14 -9.55 2.31
CA ALA A 100 -8.32 -10.76 2.31
C ALA A 100 -7.61 -10.94 0.96
N GLU A 101 -8.32 -10.77 -0.14
CA GLU A 101 -7.77 -10.87 -1.50
C GLU A 101 -6.67 -9.82 -1.76
N ALA A 102 -6.85 -8.59 -1.30
CA ALA A 102 -5.80 -7.57 -1.41
C ALA A 102 -4.56 -7.92 -0.59
N LEU A 103 -4.74 -8.37 0.66
CA LEU A 103 -3.62 -8.79 1.51
C LEU A 103 -2.88 -9.97 0.90
N LEU A 104 -3.56 -11.08 0.59
CA LEU A 104 -2.91 -12.25 -0.01
C LEU A 104 -2.26 -11.91 -1.36
N GLY A 105 -2.91 -11.08 -2.19
CA GLY A 105 -2.34 -10.62 -3.45
C GLY A 105 -1.06 -9.81 -3.26
N GLY A 106 -1.06 -8.87 -2.31
CA GLY A 106 0.12 -8.10 -1.93
C GLY A 106 1.24 -8.97 -1.37
N MET A 107 0.90 -9.95 -0.53
CA MET A 107 1.87 -10.87 0.08
C MET A 107 2.55 -11.76 -0.96
N ILE A 108 1.80 -12.27 -1.94
CA ILE A 108 2.35 -13.03 -3.06
C ILE A 108 3.24 -12.13 -3.92
N ALA A 109 2.78 -10.91 -4.24
CA ALA A 109 3.54 -9.97 -5.09
C ALA A 109 4.85 -9.50 -4.46
N THR A 110 4.88 -9.36 -3.13
CA THR A 110 6.09 -8.97 -2.36
C THR A 110 6.98 -10.15 -2.01
N GLY A 111 6.57 -11.38 -2.30
CA GLY A 111 7.33 -12.60 -2.00
C GLY A 111 7.32 -12.99 -0.52
N TRP A 112 6.36 -12.48 0.26
CA TRP A 112 6.20 -12.87 1.67
C TRP A 112 5.86 -14.36 1.80
N ALA A 113 5.00 -14.87 0.90
CA ALA A 113 4.72 -16.30 0.76
C ALA A 113 4.42 -16.66 -0.71
N ALA A 114 4.70 -17.90 -1.08
CA ALA A 114 4.17 -18.45 -2.32
C ALA A 114 2.65 -18.71 -2.18
N ALA A 115 1.92 -18.69 -3.29
CA ALA A 115 0.47 -18.86 -3.26
C ALA A 115 0.02 -20.18 -2.62
N ASP A 116 0.78 -21.27 -2.80
CA ASP A 116 0.51 -22.58 -2.20
C ASP A 116 0.89 -22.68 -0.71
N GLU A 117 1.54 -21.65 -0.16
CA GLU A 117 1.81 -21.51 1.26
C GLU A 117 0.70 -20.72 1.99
N ILE A 118 -0.31 -20.22 1.28
CA ILE A 118 -1.46 -19.51 1.84
C ILE A 118 -2.71 -20.38 1.69
N HIS A 119 -3.46 -20.52 2.78
CA HIS A 119 -4.78 -21.15 2.78
C HIS A 119 -5.89 -20.10 2.93
N VAL A 120 -7.03 -20.27 2.24
CA VAL A 120 -8.21 -19.43 2.45
C VAL A 120 -9.40 -20.31 2.81
N VAL A 121 -9.99 -20.02 3.97
CA VAL A 121 -11.23 -20.61 4.46
C VAL A 121 -12.38 -19.72 3.98
N GLU A 122 -13.19 -20.23 3.07
CA GLU A 122 -14.31 -19.48 2.49
C GLU A 122 -15.52 -20.41 2.33
N PRO A 123 -16.63 -20.19 3.08
CA PRO A 123 -17.80 -21.07 3.02
C PRO A 123 -18.56 -21.00 1.69
N SER A 124 -18.53 -19.88 0.97
CA SER A 124 -19.21 -19.74 -0.32
C SER A 124 -18.47 -20.45 -1.45
N ALA A 125 -19.08 -21.48 -2.02
CA ALA A 125 -18.51 -22.22 -3.16
C ALA A 125 -18.26 -21.32 -4.38
N GLU A 126 -19.18 -20.38 -4.66
CA GLU A 126 -19.02 -19.40 -5.73
C GLU A 126 -17.78 -18.52 -5.50
N ARG A 127 -17.59 -18.05 -4.26
CA ARG A 127 -16.43 -17.22 -3.93
C ARG A 127 -15.12 -18.02 -3.99
N ARG A 128 -15.13 -19.29 -3.59
CA ARG A 128 -13.97 -20.19 -3.76
C ARG A 128 -13.57 -20.34 -5.23
N THR A 129 -14.53 -20.43 -6.15
CA THR A 129 -14.24 -20.48 -7.60
C THR A 129 -13.58 -19.19 -8.06
N VAL A 130 -14.13 -18.03 -7.69
CA VAL A 130 -13.54 -16.72 -8.05
C VAL A 130 -12.09 -16.60 -7.54
N LEU A 131 -11.83 -17.02 -6.29
CA LEU A 131 -10.49 -17.00 -5.71
C LEU A 131 -9.54 -17.97 -6.42
N SER A 132 -10.02 -19.15 -6.78
CA SER A 132 -9.22 -20.16 -7.51
C SER A 132 -8.86 -19.67 -8.91
N ASP A 133 -9.78 -18.99 -9.60
CA ASP A 133 -9.55 -18.45 -10.94
C ASP A 133 -8.53 -17.30 -10.91
N ALA A 134 -8.63 -16.42 -9.91
CA ALA A 134 -7.70 -15.31 -9.71
C ALA A 134 -6.31 -15.78 -9.21
N HIS A 135 -6.28 -16.83 -8.37
CA HIS A 135 -5.06 -17.36 -7.76
C HIS A 135 -5.02 -18.91 -7.85
N PRO A 136 -4.64 -19.48 -9.01
CA PRO A 136 -4.75 -20.92 -9.27
C PRO A 136 -3.92 -21.84 -8.37
N SER A 137 -2.93 -21.29 -7.66
CA SER A 137 -2.04 -22.05 -6.77
C SER A 137 -2.41 -21.91 -5.29
N LEU A 138 -3.45 -21.13 -4.97
CA LEU A 138 -3.92 -20.94 -3.59
C LEU A 138 -4.52 -22.23 -3.03
N SER A 139 -4.24 -22.53 -1.77
CA SER A 139 -4.98 -23.57 -1.05
C SER A 139 -6.32 -22.97 -0.59
N ILE A 140 -7.46 -23.56 -0.96
CA ILE A 140 -8.78 -23.03 -0.62
C ILE A 140 -9.64 -24.16 -0.05
N GLY A 141 -10.30 -23.90 1.07
CA GLY A 141 -11.19 -24.84 1.76
C GLY A 141 -12.35 -24.14 2.45
N ASP A 142 -13.14 -24.90 3.20
CA ASP A 142 -14.27 -24.43 4.00
C ASP A 142 -14.05 -24.58 5.50
N ALA A 143 -12.92 -25.16 5.92
CA ALA A 143 -12.54 -25.35 7.32
C ALA A 143 -11.10 -24.88 7.59
N PRO A 144 -10.82 -24.33 8.79
CA PRO A 144 -9.46 -23.97 9.19
C PRO A 144 -8.50 -25.16 9.25
N VAL A 145 -7.23 -24.90 8.96
CA VAL A 145 -6.14 -25.87 9.06
C VAL A 145 -5.53 -25.82 10.46
N ALA A 146 -5.34 -26.98 11.08
CA ALA A 146 -4.85 -27.07 12.45
C ALA A 146 -3.40 -26.57 12.60
N GLY A 147 -3.12 -25.81 13.66
CA GLY A 147 -1.78 -25.35 14.03
C GLY A 147 -1.18 -24.28 13.11
N VAL A 148 -1.98 -23.65 12.25
CA VAL A 148 -1.53 -22.63 11.29
C VAL A 148 -2.01 -21.25 11.76
N ASP A 149 -1.11 -20.26 11.74
CA ASP A 149 -1.44 -18.86 12.06
C ASP A 149 -2.55 -18.32 11.15
N ALA A 150 -3.42 -17.46 11.69
CA ALA A 150 -4.61 -17.03 10.96
C ALA A 150 -4.74 -15.50 10.86
N VAL A 151 -5.32 -15.06 9.74
CA VAL A 151 -5.86 -13.71 9.56
C VAL A 151 -7.37 -13.77 9.59
N LEU A 152 -8.01 -13.15 10.58
CA LEU A 152 -9.48 -13.04 10.65
C LEU A 152 -9.95 -11.91 9.72
N ALA A 153 -10.52 -12.27 8.58
CA ALA A 153 -10.97 -11.38 7.50
C ALA A 153 -12.46 -11.51 7.18
N VAL A 154 -13.27 -11.92 8.16
CA VAL A 154 -14.73 -11.96 8.08
C VAL A 154 -15.34 -10.63 8.49
N LYS A 155 -16.62 -10.44 8.15
CA LYS A 155 -17.39 -9.31 8.69
C LYS A 155 -17.56 -9.48 10.21
N PRO A 156 -17.62 -8.38 10.99
CA PRO A 156 -17.70 -8.46 12.44
C PRO A 156 -18.87 -9.29 12.96
N GLN A 157 -20.00 -9.25 12.25
CA GLN A 157 -21.21 -10.00 12.62
C GLN A 157 -21.04 -11.52 12.49
N ILE A 158 -20.08 -11.98 11.68
CA ILE A 158 -19.80 -13.39 11.41
C ILE A 158 -18.70 -13.93 12.32
N ALA A 159 -17.88 -13.06 12.91
CA ALA A 159 -16.75 -13.49 13.73
C ALA A 159 -17.11 -14.42 14.90
N PRO A 160 -18.21 -14.22 15.64
CA PRO A 160 -18.62 -15.14 16.70
C PRO A 160 -18.80 -16.59 16.22
N GLU A 161 -19.25 -16.78 14.98
CA GLU A 161 -19.52 -18.10 14.39
C GLU A 161 -18.23 -18.86 13.99
N VAL A 162 -17.13 -18.13 13.72
CA VAL A 162 -15.87 -18.74 13.29
C VAL A 162 -14.91 -19.06 14.43
N PHE A 163 -15.04 -18.41 15.60
CA PHE A 163 -14.16 -18.68 16.75
C PHE A 163 -14.13 -20.15 17.19
N PRO A 164 -15.26 -20.89 17.26
CA PRO A 164 -15.21 -22.31 17.61
C PRO A 164 -14.34 -23.14 16.67
N GLY A 165 -14.36 -22.84 15.36
CA GLY A 165 -13.51 -23.50 14.38
C GLY A 165 -12.03 -23.15 14.55
N LEU A 166 -11.72 -21.90 14.87
CA LEU A 166 -10.34 -21.46 15.14
C LEU A 166 -9.79 -22.07 16.44
N ALA A 167 -10.61 -22.15 17.48
CA ALA A 167 -10.27 -22.80 18.73
C ALA A 167 -10.00 -24.30 18.52
N ALA A 168 -10.87 -25.01 17.79
CA ALA A 168 -10.68 -26.41 17.46
C ALA A 168 -9.41 -26.65 16.62
N ALA A 169 -9.07 -25.72 15.72
CA ALA A 169 -7.85 -25.76 14.93
C ALA A 169 -6.58 -25.40 15.74
N SER A 170 -6.69 -24.97 17.00
CA SER A 170 -5.55 -24.58 17.84
C SER A 170 -4.63 -23.57 17.14
N VAL A 171 -5.22 -22.50 16.61
CA VAL A 171 -4.47 -21.42 15.93
C VAL A 171 -3.46 -20.81 16.92
N PRO A 172 -2.15 -20.77 16.59
CA PRO A 172 -1.14 -20.22 17.48
C PRO A 172 -1.24 -18.69 17.60
N ARG A 173 -1.33 -18.00 16.47
CA ARG A 173 -1.45 -16.54 16.37
C ARG A 173 -2.61 -16.12 15.48
N LEU A 174 -3.37 -15.14 15.95
CA LEU A 174 -4.49 -14.54 15.23
C LEU A 174 -4.24 -13.05 14.98
N LEU A 175 -4.12 -12.67 13.71
CA LEU A 175 -4.19 -11.28 13.28
C LEU A 175 -5.62 -10.98 12.84
N SER A 176 -6.35 -10.12 13.55
CA SER A 176 -7.70 -9.75 13.16
C SER A 176 -7.77 -8.42 12.44
N ILE A 177 -8.40 -8.39 11.27
CA ILE A 177 -8.76 -7.16 10.56
C ILE A 177 -10.26 -6.85 10.66
N ALA A 178 -10.98 -7.58 11.52
CA ALA A 178 -12.40 -7.38 11.75
C ALA A 178 -12.62 -6.13 12.61
N ALA A 179 -13.40 -5.17 12.09
CA ALA A 179 -13.74 -3.95 12.82
C ALA A 179 -14.58 -4.25 14.07
N GLY A 180 -14.36 -3.52 15.16
CA GLY A 180 -15.19 -3.60 16.37
C GLY A 180 -15.10 -4.92 17.16
N ILE A 181 -14.07 -5.73 16.97
CA ILE A 181 -13.84 -6.91 17.82
C ILE A 181 -12.56 -6.70 18.59
N THR A 182 -12.69 -6.54 19.91
CA THR A 182 -11.56 -6.24 20.78
C THR A 182 -10.62 -7.43 20.94
N THR A 183 -9.35 -7.16 21.27
CA THR A 183 -8.38 -8.20 21.64
C THR A 183 -8.92 -9.09 22.76
N ALA A 184 -9.47 -8.48 23.81
CA ALA A 184 -10.08 -9.21 24.92
C ALA A 184 -11.24 -10.13 24.50
N ALA A 185 -12.11 -9.69 23.58
CA ALA A 185 -13.21 -10.53 23.08
C ALA A 185 -12.69 -11.74 22.28
N MET A 186 -11.64 -11.56 21.49
CA MET A 186 -11.00 -12.66 20.74
C MET A 186 -10.29 -13.63 21.67
N GLU A 187 -9.53 -13.13 22.65
CA GLU A 187 -8.83 -13.95 23.65
C GLU A 187 -9.80 -14.77 24.48
N ALA A 188 -10.95 -14.21 24.86
CA ALA A 188 -12.00 -14.94 25.58
C ALA A 188 -12.67 -16.05 24.74
N ALA A 189 -12.64 -15.93 23.42
CA ALA A 189 -13.25 -16.89 22.49
C ALA A 189 -12.28 -17.98 22.01
N LEU A 190 -10.99 -17.84 22.30
CA LEU A 190 -9.91 -18.73 21.86
C LEU A 190 -9.28 -19.45 23.05
N PRO A 191 -8.54 -20.55 22.81
CA PRO A 191 -7.78 -21.22 23.86
C PRO A 191 -6.83 -20.26 24.58
N GLU A 192 -6.64 -20.47 25.89
CA GLU A 192 -5.71 -19.68 26.69
C GLU A 192 -4.29 -19.73 26.10
N GLY A 193 -3.64 -18.57 26.01
CA GLY A 193 -2.30 -18.43 25.43
C GLY A 193 -2.26 -18.26 23.91
N THR A 194 -3.40 -18.28 23.21
CA THR A 194 -3.44 -17.84 21.80
C THR A 194 -3.01 -16.38 21.70
N VAL A 195 -2.03 -16.10 20.84
CA VAL A 195 -1.54 -14.74 20.59
C VAL A 195 -2.56 -14.03 19.70
N VAL A 196 -2.99 -12.84 20.12
CA VAL A 196 -3.93 -12.02 19.35
C VAL A 196 -3.30 -10.67 19.04
N VAL A 197 -3.38 -10.25 17.78
CA VAL A 197 -3.09 -8.88 17.35
C VAL A 197 -4.32 -8.36 16.60
N ARG A 198 -4.87 -7.24 17.05
CA ARG A 198 -5.95 -6.56 16.35
C ARG A 198 -5.36 -5.55 15.38
N SER A 199 -5.99 -5.41 14.22
CA SER A 199 -5.60 -4.47 13.18
C SER A 199 -6.80 -3.72 12.64
N MET A 200 -6.59 -2.47 12.28
CA MET A 200 -7.55 -1.64 11.57
C MET A 200 -6.94 -1.15 10.23
N PRO A 201 -7.00 -1.97 9.16
CA PRO A 201 -6.57 -1.54 7.83
C PRO A 201 -7.65 -0.67 7.15
N ASN A 202 -7.30 -0.03 6.03
CA ASN A 202 -8.24 0.75 5.22
C ASN A 202 -8.24 0.34 3.73
N THR A 203 -9.26 0.80 3.00
CA THR A 203 -9.51 0.39 1.60
C THR A 203 -8.42 0.75 0.59
N PRO A 204 -7.59 1.80 0.76
CA PRO A 204 -6.40 2.01 -0.07
C PRO A 204 -5.40 0.83 -0.12
N ALA A 205 -5.51 -0.14 0.81
CA ALA A 205 -4.78 -1.41 0.72
C ALA A 205 -5.00 -2.16 -0.61
N LEU A 206 -6.18 -2.02 -1.23
CA LEU A 206 -6.50 -2.65 -2.52
C LEU A 206 -5.56 -2.20 -3.66
N VAL A 207 -4.85 -1.07 -3.50
CA VAL A 207 -3.90 -0.53 -4.47
C VAL A 207 -2.48 -0.37 -3.89
N GLY A 208 -2.18 -1.08 -2.80
CA GLY A 208 -0.86 -1.05 -2.16
C GLY A 208 -0.52 0.27 -1.47
N LYS A 209 -1.53 1.10 -1.17
CA LYS A 209 -1.39 2.40 -0.50
C LYS A 209 -2.18 2.44 0.81
N GLY A 210 -2.35 1.28 1.44
CA GLY A 210 -3.07 1.11 2.70
C GLY A 210 -2.35 1.78 3.87
N MET A 211 -3.15 2.05 4.90
CA MET A 211 -2.67 2.30 6.26
C MET A 211 -3.36 1.30 7.19
N ALA A 212 -2.60 0.68 8.08
CA ALA A 212 -3.13 -0.14 9.15
C ALA A 212 -2.56 0.31 10.50
N ALA A 213 -3.38 0.36 11.54
CA ALA A 213 -2.88 0.38 12.91
C ALA A 213 -3.03 -1.01 13.52
N ILE A 214 -2.06 -1.44 14.32
CA ILE A 214 -2.09 -2.70 15.07
C ILE A 214 -2.03 -2.45 16.57
N ALA A 215 -2.72 -3.28 17.33
CA ALA A 215 -2.69 -3.29 18.79
C ALA A 215 -2.49 -4.73 19.30
N PRO A 216 -1.57 -4.95 20.25
CA PRO A 216 -1.33 -6.27 20.83
C PRO A 216 -2.44 -6.67 21.82
N GLY A 217 -2.78 -7.95 21.84
CA GLY A 217 -3.44 -8.60 22.97
C GLY A 217 -2.49 -8.85 24.15
N VAL A 218 -3.01 -9.44 25.22
CA VAL A 218 -2.24 -9.67 26.47
C VAL A 218 -1.10 -10.67 26.30
N HIS A 219 -1.21 -11.57 25.32
CA HIS A 219 -0.21 -12.60 25.02
C HIS A 219 0.75 -12.23 23.88
N ALA A 220 0.53 -11.09 23.19
CA ALA A 220 1.35 -10.70 22.04
C ALA A 220 2.61 -9.95 22.47
N GLY A 221 3.78 -10.42 22.00
CA GLY A 221 5.07 -9.76 22.20
C GLY A 221 5.55 -8.98 20.97
N ASP A 222 6.76 -8.44 21.05
CA ASP A 222 7.39 -7.68 19.97
C ASP A 222 7.52 -8.49 18.66
N ASP A 223 7.87 -9.77 18.75
CA ASP A 223 7.99 -10.65 17.59
C ASP A 223 6.64 -10.87 16.88
N ASP A 224 5.54 -10.85 17.62
CA ASP A 224 4.19 -10.99 17.08
C ASP A 224 3.73 -9.70 16.38
N LEU A 225 4.11 -8.55 16.92
CA LEU A 225 3.88 -7.25 16.27
C LEU A 225 4.71 -7.13 14.98
N VAL A 226 5.95 -7.63 14.97
CA VAL A 226 6.78 -7.72 13.75
C VAL A 226 6.13 -8.65 12.72
N TRP A 227 5.63 -9.80 13.15
CA TRP A 227 4.89 -10.72 12.28
C TRP A 227 3.65 -10.06 11.66
N ALA A 228 2.78 -9.47 12.48
CA ALA A 228 1.58 -8.79 12.00
C ALA A 228 1.91 -7.62 11.06
N THR A 229 2.94 -6.84 11.40
CA THR A 229 3.47 -5.76 10.56
C THR A 229 3.95 -6.28 9.21
N SER A 230 4.65 -7.42 9.18
CA SER A 230 5.16 -8.01 7.95
C SER A 230 4.05 -8.41 6.96
N ILE A 231 2.90 -8.85 7.48
CA ILE A 231 1.71 -9.20 6.68
C ILE A 231 1.06 -7.95 6.12
N LEU A 232 0.75 -6.97 6.98
CA LEU A 232 0.00 -5.76 6.59
C LEU A 232 0.83 -4.81 5.73
N SER A 233 2.16 -4.81 5.88
CA SER A 233 3.06 -3.98 5.06
C SER A 233 3.11 -4.43 3.60
N ALA A 234 2.59 -5.61 3.26
CA ALA A 234 2.47 -6.07 1.88
C ALA A 234 1.54 -5.18 1.02
N VAL A 235 0.67 -4.41 1.65
CA VAL A 235 -0.33 -3.55 0.99
C VAL A 235 -0.32 -2.10 1.47
N GLY A 236 0.65 -1.70 2.28
CA GLY A 236 0.63 -0.37 2.88
C GLY A 236 1.66 -0.13 3.98
N ARG A 237 1.38 0.88 4.80
CA ARG A 237 2.17 1.19 6.00
C ARG A 237 1.42 0.74 7.26
N VAL A 238 2.19 0.47 8.31
CA VAL A 238 1.67 -0.02 9.59
C VAL A 238 2.17 0.88 10.71
N VAL A 239 1.32 1.15 11.69
CA VAL A 239 1.68 1.81 12.96
C VAL A 239 1.20 0.95 14.12
N THR A 240 1.96 0.92 15.22
CA THR A 240 1.52 0.27 16.46
C THR A 240 0.89 1.32 17.37
N VAL A 241 -0.26 0.99 17.96
CA VAL A 241 -1.02 1.85 18.87
C VAL A 241 -1.54 1.05 20.07
N ALA A 242 -2.09 1.72 21.08
CA ALA A 242 -2.82 1.03 22.13
C ALA A 242 -4.18 0.54 21.58
N GLU A 243 -4.73 -0.53 22.17
CA GLU A 243 -6.07 -1.04 21.80
C GLU A 243 -7.14 0.06 21.91
N SER A 244 -7.04 0.92 22.94
CA SER A 244 -7.95 2.06 23.16
C SER A 244 -7.90 3.12 22.07
N ASP A 245 -6.83 3.17 21.27
CA ASP A 245 -6.67 4.16 20.21
C ASP A 245 -7.34 3.71 18.90
N LEU A 246 -7.72 2.43 18.77
CA LEU A 246 -8.22 1.86 17.51
C LEU A 246 -9.55 2.46 17.04
N ASP A 247 -10.38 2.96 17.96
CA ASP A 247 -11.59 3.70 17.60
C ASP A 247 -11.26 5.05 16.97
N ALA A 248 -10.28 5.77 17.51
CA ALA A 248 -9.79 7.02 16.93
C ALA A 248 -9.10 6.76 15.57
N VAL A 249 -8.31 5.68 15.46
CA VAL A 249 -7.76 5.22 14.17
C VAL A 249 -8.87 4.98 13.16
N THR A 250 -9.97 4.34 13.57
CA THR A 250 -11.13 4.10 12.70
C THR A 250 -11.73 5.41 12.20
N GLY A 251 -11.86 6.41 13.08
CA GLY A 251 -12.32 7.75 12.70
C GLY A 251 -11.39 8.44 11.71
N VAL A 252 -10.07 8.31 11.86
CA VAL A 252 -9.09 8.99 11.01
C VAL A 252 -8.79 8.24 9.71
N SER A 253 -8.28 7.01 9.80
CA SER A 253 -7.72 6.27 8.65
C SER A 253 -8.67 5.21 8.09
N GLY A 254 -9.54 4.62 8.93
CA GLY A 254 -10.52 3.63 8.51
C GLY A 254 -11.61 4.26 7.65
N SER A 255 -12.21 5.34 8.17
CA SER A 255 -13.27 6.11 7.51
C SER A 255 -12.72 7.24 6.62
N GLY A 256 -11.48 7.66 6.84
CA GLY A 256 -10.75 8.70 6.08
C GLY A 256 -10.90 8.64 4.56
N PRO A 257 -10.77 7.48 3.89
CA PRO A 257 -10.94 7.40 2.44
C PRO A 257 -12.28 7.93 1.95
N ALA A 258 -13.37 7.71 2.70
CA ALA A 258 -14.69 8.23 2.33
C ALA A 258 -14.73 9.77 2.35
N TYR A 259 -14.05 10.40 3.32
CA TYR A 259 -13.96 11.86 3.41
C TYR A 259 -13.21 12.44 2.21
N VAL A 260 -12.12 11.78 1.79
CA VAL A 260 -11.35 12.17 0.60
C VAL A 260 -12.18 11.98 -0.68
N PHE A 261 -12.94 10.90 -0.80
CA PHE A 261 -13.81 10.69 -1.96
C PHE A 261 -14.94 11.72 -2.03
N HIS A 262 -15.53 12.08 -0.89
CA HIS A 262 -16.56 13.12 -0.84
C HIS A 262 -15.97 14.52 -1.14
N LEU A 263 -14.74 14.81 -0.68
CA LEU A 263 -14.03 16.01 -1.10
C LEU A 263 -13.82 16.04 -2.62
N ALA A 264 -13.45 14.90 -3.23
CA ALA A 264 -13.30 14.80 -4.68
C ALA A 264 -14.61 15.07 -5.43
N GLU A 265 -15.72 14.53 -4.93
CA GLU A 265 -17.06 14.77 -5.46
C GLU A 265 -17.40 16.26 -5.41
N ALA A 266 -17.23 16.89 -4.24
CA ALA A 266 -17.53 18.30 -4.03
C ALA A 266 -16.64 19.23 -4.89
N LEU A 267 -15.33 18.97 -4.97
CA LEU A 267 -14.40 19.74 -5.80
C LEU A 267 -14.73 19.64 -7.29
N THR A 268 -15.09 18.44 -7.76
CA THR A 268 -15.48 18.22 -9.15
C THR A 268 -16.77 18.99 -9.48
N ALA A 269 -17.78 18.90 -8.62
CA ALA A 269 -19.02 19.66 -8.78
C ALA A 269 -18.78 21.18 -8.77
N ALA A 270 -17.92 21.68 -7.88
CA ALA A 270 -17.54 23.08 -7.83
C ALA A 270 -16.82 23.54 -9.11
N GLY A 271 -15.91 22.72 -9.65
CA GLY A 271 -15.25 23.00 -10.93
C GLY A 271 -16.22 23.12 -12.11
N ILE A 272 -17.23 22.24 -12.16
CA ILE A 272 -18.30 22.30 -13.16
C ILE A 272 -19.12 23.59 -13.00
N ALA A 273 -19.44 23.98 -11.76
CA ALA A 273 -20.16 25.23 -11.49
C ALA A 273 -19.37 26.48 -11.91
N GLN A 274 -18.04 26.38 -12.02
CA GLN A 274 -17.17 27.43 -12.58
C GLN A 274 -16.99 27.34 -14.12
N GLY A 275 -17.76 26.47 -14.79
CA GLY A 275 -17.82 26.37 -16.25
C GLY A 275 -16.92 25.32 -16.87
N LEU A 276 -16.27 24.46 -16.09
CA LEU A 276 -15.53 23.31 -16.63
C LEU A 276 -16.48 22.23 -17.15
N SER A 277 -16.05 21.48 -18.17
CA SER A 277 -16.76 20.26 -18.54
C SER A 277 -16.61 19.21 -17.43
N PRO A 278 -17.59 18.29 -17.27
CA PRO A 278 -17.50 17.24 -16.25
C PRO A 278 -16.23 16.40 -16.35
N GLU A 279 -15.80 16.06 -17.56
CA GLU A 279 -14.58 15.29 -17.80
C GLU A 279 -13.31 16.04 -17.36
N VAL A 280 -13.21 17.34 -17.68
CA VAL A 280 -12.05 18.15 -17.29
C VAL A 280 -12.02 18.33 -15.77
N ALA A 281 -13.17 18.60 -15.15
CA ALA A 281 -13.27 18.76 -13.70
C ALA A 281 -12.85 17.48 -12.96
N ASP A 282 -13.35 16.30 -13.37
CA ASP A 282 -12.99 15.02 -12.75
C ASP A 282 -11.48 14.74 -12.87
N ARG A 283 -10.91 14.93 -14.07
CA ARG A 283 -9.47 14.73 -14.30
C ARG A 283 -8.60 15.66 -13.45
N LEU A 284 -8.95 16.94 -13.37
CA LEU A 284 -8.23 17.91 -12.56
C LEU A 284 -8.31 17.55 -11.08
N THR A 285 -9.49 17.22 -10.57
CA THR A 285 -9.68 16.86 -9.16
C THR A 285 -8.87 15.62 -8.78
N ARG A 286 -8.98 14.53 -9.56
CA ARG A 286 -8.24 13.28 -9.28
C ARG A 286 -6.73 13.52 -9.24
N GLN A 287 -6.19 14.21 -10.24
CA GLN A 287 -4.75 14.47 -10.31
C GLN A 287 -4.28 15.41 -9.20
N THR A 288 -5.10 16.40 -8.82
CA THR A 288 -4.79 17.32 -7.72
C THR A 288 -4.71 16.57 -6.39
N LEU A 289 -5.69 15.72 -6.09
CA LEU A 289 -5.69 14.92 -4.86
C LEU A 289 -4.50 13.95 -4.81
N LEU A 290 -4.23 13.23 -5.91
CA LEU A 290 -3.09 12.32 -5.99
C LEU A 290 -1.75 13.07 -5.80
N GLY A 291 -1.56 14.18 -6.51
CA GLY A 291 -0.33 14.97 -6.44
C GLY A 291 -0.11 15.56 -5.04
N ALA A 292 -1.15 16.13 -4.43
CA ALA A 292 -1.07 16.70 -3.08
C ALA A 292 -0.78 15.63 -2.02
N ALA A 293 -1.45 14.47 -2.09
CA ALA A 293 -1.19 13.36 -1.17
C ALA A 293 0.22 12.78 -1.34
N THR A 294 0.72 12.71 -2.58
CA THR A 294 2.09 12.25 -2.86
C THR A 294 3.11 13.23 -2.30
N LEU A 295 2.93 14.54 -2.51
CA LEU A 295 3.80 15.56 -1.92
C LEU A 295 3.80 15.48 -0.38
N LEU A 296 2.62 15.31 0.23
CA LEU A 296 2.50 15.16 1.67
C LEU A 296 3.24 13.92 2.19
N SER A 297 3.15 12.78 1.48
CA SER A 297 3.82 11.54 1.85
C SER A 297 5.35 11.61 1.70
N ASP A 298 5.83 12.24 0.63
CA ASP A 298 7.20 12.01 0.17
C ASP A 298 8.15 13.20 0.40
N SER A 299 7.64 14.40 0.70
CA SER A 299 8.46 15.61 0.88
C SER A 299 9.20 15.68 2.21
N GLY A 300 8.66 15.04 3.27
CA GLY A 300 9.12 15.21 4.64
C GLY A 300 8.78 16.59 5.25
N GLU A 301 8.04 17.43 4.53
CA GLU A 301 7.58 18.73 5.03
C GLU A 301 6.27 18.59 5.83
N ASP A 302 6.09 19.48 6.81
CA ASP A 302 4.85 19.57 7.58
C ASP A 302 3.67 20.03 6.68
N PRO A 303 2.44 19.51 6.88
CA PRO A 303 1.25 19.93 6.12
C PRO A 303 1.03 21.46 6.08
N ALA A 304 1.29 22.17 7.18
CA ALA A 304 1.15 23.62 7.24
C ALA A 304 2.14 24.31 6.32
N GLN A 305 3.38 23.78 6.23
CA GLN A 305 4.40 24.31 5.34
C GLN A 305 4.07 24.07 3.86
N LEU A 306 3.62 22.86 3.50
CA LEU A 306 3.17 22.56 2.15
C LEU A 306 2.02 23.48 1.71
N ARG A 307 1.06 23.76 2.60
CA ARG A 307 -0.01 24.74 2.36
C ARG A 307 0.55 26.16 2.16
N ILE A 308 1.49 26.60 2.99
CA ILE A 308 2.12 27.92 2.86
C ILE A 308 2.83 28.05 1.51
N ASN A 309 3.56 27.03 1.06
CA ASN A 309 4.32 27.03 -0.18
C ASN A 309 3.44 27.28 -1.42
N VAL A 310 2.16 26.89 -1.40
CA VAL A 310 1.20 27.08 -2.49
C VAL A 310 0.26 28.28 -2.28
N THR A 311 0.47 29.08 -1.23
CA THR A 311 -0.36 30.24 -0.88
C THR A 311 0.40 31.53 -1.13
N SER A 312 0.23 32.12 -2.32
CA SER A 312 0.78 33.44 -2.63
C SER A 312 -0.06 34.56 -2.00
N PRO A 313 0.56 35.64 -1.49
CA PRO A 313 -0.17 36.79 -0.95
C PRO A 313 -1.11 37.43 -1.98
N ASN A 314 -2.36 37.65 -1.60
CA ASN A 314 -3.47 38.10 -2.45
C ASN A 314 -3.74 37.19 -3.66
N GLY A 315 -3.33 35.92 -3.57
CA GLY A 315 -3.52 34.91 -4.61
C GLY A 315 -4.86 34.17 -4.50
N THR A 316 -5.15 33.35 -5.51
CA THR A 316 -6.38 32.54 -5.57
C THR A 316 -6.47 31.51 -4.45
N THR A 317 -5.35 30.87 -4.10
CA THR A 317 -5.28 29.91 -2.98
C THR A 317 -5.63 30.58 -1.65
N GLN A 318 -5.11 31.79 -1.40
CA GLN A 318 -5.39 32.54 -0.18
C GLN A 318 -6.89 32.84 -0.07
N ALA A 319 -7.50 33.37 -1.13
CA ALA A 319 -8.93 33.66 -1.15
C ALA A 319 -9.80 32.42 -0.89
N GLY A 320 -9.41 31.25 -1.42
CA GLY A 320 -10.09 29.99 -1.16
C GLY A 320 -9.94 29.52 0.30
N LEU A 321 -8.75 29.63 0.87
CA LEU A 321 -8.48 29.26 2.27
C LEU A 321 -9.21 30.18 3.26
N GLU A 322 -9.32 31.47 2.97
CA GLU A 322 -10.08 32.43 3.77
C GLU A 322 -11.55 31.99 3.93
N VAL A 323 -12.18 31.53 2.84
CA VAL A 323 -13.54 30.96 2.91
C VAL A 323 -13.58 29.70 3.77
N MET A 324 -12.58 28.81 3.68
CA MET A 324 -12.52 27.61 4.53
C MET A 324 -12.43 27.97 6.01
N TYR A 325 -11.66 29.00 6.37
CA TYR A 325 -11.56 29.48 7.75
C TYR A 325 -12.87 30.11 8.21
N GLU A 326 -13.48 30.98 7.41
CA GLU A 326 -14.77 31.62 7.74
C GLU A 326 -15.92 30.62 7.89
N ARG A 327 -15.86 29.49 7.18
CA ARG A 327 -16.87 28.42 7.23
C ARG A 327 -16.59 27.37 8.30
N GLY A 328 -15.50 27.50 9.07
CA GLY A 328 -15.15 26.58 10.13
C GLY A 328 -14.82 25.17 9.62
N PHE A 329 -14.03 25.08 8.55
CA PHE A 329 -13.68 23.79 7.96
C PHE A 329 -12.98 22.85 8.95
N ALA A 330 -12.12 23.39 9.82
CA ALA A 330 -11.41 22.59 10.83
C ALA A 330 -12.37 21.98 11.84
N GLU A 331 -13.37 22.74 12.28
CA GLU A 331 -14.41 22.34 13.20
C GLU A 331 -15.32 21.25 12.59
N VAL A 332 -15.59 21.33 11.28
CA VAL A 332 -16.29 20.26 10.56
C VAL A 332 -15.48 18.98 10.56
N ILE A 333 -14.18 19.04 10.26
CA ILE A 333 -13.32 17.84 10.25
C ILE A 333 -13.22 17.21 11.64
N ASP A 334 -13.07 18.03 12.69
CA ASP A 334 -13.08 17.57 14.08
C ASP A 334 -14.38 16.81 14.41
N ALA A 335 -15.53 17.41 14.10
CA ALA A 335 -16.84 16.78 14.33
C ALA A 335 -17.03 15.48 13.52
N VAL A 336 -16.54 15.42 12.28
CA VAL A 336 -16.61 14.22 11.42
C VAL A 336 -15.80 13.08 12.03
N VAL A 337 -14.57 13.34 12.46
CA VAL A 337 -13.70 12.32 13.06
C VAL A 337 -14.24 11.88 14.42
N ALA A 338 -14.72 12.82 15.24
CA ALA A 338 -15.33 12.52 16.54
C ALA A 338 -16.57 11.63 16.40
N ALA A 339 -17.45 11.92 15.43
CA ALA A 339 -18.65 11.12 15.18
C ALA A 339 -18.31 9.69 14.74
N ALA A 340 -17.33 9.52 13.84
CA ALA A 340 -16.89 8.20 13.40
C ALA A 340 -16.19 7.40 14.51
N THR A 341 -15.40 8.08 15.35
CA THR A 341 -14.75 7.49 16.52
C THR A 341 -15.79 6.98 17.52
N ALA A 342 -16.77 7.81 17.88
CA ALA A 342 -17.85 7.43 18.78
C ALA A 342 -18.64 6.24 18.22
N ARG A 343 -18.95 6.26 16.92
CA ARG A 343 -19.66 5.15 16.28
C ARG A 343 -18.83 3.85 16.26
N SER A 344 -17.51 3.94 16.12
CA SER A 344 -16.62 2.78 16.22
C SER A 344 -16.72 2.13 17.60
N ALA A 345 -16.65 2.94 18.65
CA ALA A 345 -16.77 2.46 20.04
C ALA A 345 -18.14 1.80 20.29
N GLU A 346 -19.24 2.39 19.80
CA GLU A 346 -20.59 1.79 19.91
C GLU A 346 -20.72 0.44 19.23
N LEU A 347 -19.98 0.21 18.13
CA LEU A 347 -19.97 -1.07 17.41
C LEU A 347 -19.06 -2.10 18.08
N GLY A 348 -18.09 -1.66 18.88
CA GLY A 348 -17.10 -2.48 19.59
C GLY A 348 -17.63 -3.19 20.84
N GLY A 349 -18.76 -2.73 21.38
CA GLY A 349 -19.36 -3.23 22.62
C GLY A 349 -19.01 -2.38 23.83
#